data_AF-A0A3D4RZN8-F1
#
_entry.id   AF-A0A3D4RZN8-F1
#
_cell.length_a   1.000
_cell.length_b   1.000
_cell.length_c   1.000
_cell.angle_alpha   90.00
_cell.angle_beta   90.00
_cell.angle_gamma   90.00
#
_symmetry.space_group_name_H-M   'P 1'
#
loop_
_entity.id
_entity.type
_entity.pdbx_description
1 polymer ?
#
loop_
_entity_poly.entity_id
_entity_poly.type
_entity_poly.pdbx_seq_one_letter_code
_entity_poly.pdbx_strand_id
1 'polypeptide(L)'
;MSHPAQFTSNLPFIVPGIIAALLLGACSGTTEDVRVTLCKDLVAVQTTGAGSPSWTETATETRGYQYAAVKLRWSAARGEGSAVCFYDHNAVDDTAMALADPLSSYATSSSKMLLNGNQIAQARLAQAIKQAMLKQGRSLVDDVRNAVK
;
A
#
# COMPACT_ATOMS: atom_id res chain seq x y z
N MET A 1 39.00 -29.71 26.85
CA MET A 1 38.43 -31.05 27.09
C MET A 1 37.27 -30.90 28.07
N SER A 2 36.18 -31.65 27.81
CA SER A 2 35.12 -32.05 28.76
C SER A 2 33.90 -31.12 28.94
N HIS A 3 32.79 -31.48 28.26
CA HIS A 3 31.43 -31.38 28.82
C HIS A 3 31.31 -32.31 30.05
N PRO A 4 30.40 -32.06 31.01
CA PRO A 4 29.11 -32.79 31.02
C PRO A 4 27.93 -31.98 31.61
N ALA A 5 26.73 -32.10 31.05
CA ALA A 5 25.60 -32.98 31.44
C ALA A 5 24.80 -32.52 32.69
N GLN A 6 23.59 -31.98 32.45
CA GLN A 6 22.29 -32.63 32.68
C GLN A 6 21.85 -32.74 34.16
N PHE A 7 20.83 -31.97 34.52
CA PHE A 7 19.93 -32.31 35.62
C PHE A 7 18.48 -32.29 35.11
N THR A 8 17.93 -33.49 35.01
CA THR A 8 16.53 -33.79 34.76
C THR A 8 15.71 -33.42 35.99
N SER A 9 14.55 -32.78 35.82
CA SER A 9 13.44 -32.99 36.76
C SER A 9 12.10 -32.81 36.06
N ASN A 10 11.35 -33.90 36.05
CA ASN A 10 9.97 -33.99 35.61
C ASN A 10 9.06 -33.18 36.55
N LEU A 11 8.21 -32.32 36.00
CA LEU A 11 6.97 -31.93 36.68
C LEU A 11 5.79 -32.07 35.68
N PRO A 12 4.84 -32.98 35.94
CA PRO A 12 3.58 -33.03 35.22
C PRO A 12 2.57 -32.18 36.00
N PHE A 13 1.98 -31.15 35.38
CA PHE A 13 0.56 -30.87 35.60
C PHE A 13 0.02 -29.93 34.53
N ILE A 14 -1.10 -30.37 33.99
CA ILE A 14 -1.87 -29.79 32.90
C ILE A 14 -2.51 -28.49 33.40
N VAL A 15 -2.26 -27.37 32.69
CA VAL A 15 -3.14 -26.19 32.72
C VAL A 15 -3.58 -25.95 31.28
N PRO A 16 -4.82 -26.31 30.88
CA PRO A 16 -5.34 -25.97 29.56
C PRO A 16 -5.90 -24.54 29.66
N GLY A 17 -5.00 -23.56 29.67
CA GLY A 17 -5.32 -22.14 29.80
C GLY A 17 -5.13 -21.41 28.49
N ILE A 18 -6.11 -21.51 27.60
CA ILE A 18 -6.48 -20.51 26.59
C ILE A 18 -5.27 -19.83 25.90
N ILE A 19 -4.69 -20.50 24.90
CA ILE A 19 -3.94 -19.81 23.83
C ILE A 19 -4.99 -19.26 22.86
N ALA A 20 -5.74 -18.25 23.29
CA ALA A 20 -6.45 -17.35 22.39
C ALA A 20 -5.55 -16.14 22.11
N ALA A 21 -4.34 -16.40 21.62
CA ALA A 21 -3.60 -15.41 20.87
C ALA A 21 -4.28 -15.30 19.50
N LEU A 22 -5.46 -14.68 19.48
CA LEU A 22 -6.13 -14.17 18.30
C LEU A 22 -5.11 -13.33 17.52
N LEU A 23 -4.54 -13.91 16.47
CA LEU A 23 -4.53 -13.39 15.10
C LEU A 23 -4.45 -11.85 14.94
N LEU A 24 -3.57 -11.17 15.69
CA LEU A 24 -3.18 -9.78 15.40
C LEU A 24 -2.18 -9.68 14.23
N GLY A 25 -1.93 -10.80 13.53
CA GLY A 25 -0.97 -10.89 12.42
C GLY A 25 -1.51 -10.47 11.05
N ALA A 26 -2.69 -9.85 10.96
CA ALA A 26 -3.25 -9.40 9.67
C ALA A 26 -3.18 -7.87 9.44
N CYS A 27 -2.39 -7.13 10.23
CA CYS A 27 -1.97 -5.76 9.88
C CYS A 27 -0.70 -5.76 9.01
N SER A 28 -0.54 -6.76 8.15
CA SER A 28 0.60 -6.86 7.22
C SER A 28 0.25 -6.29 5.85
N GLY A 29 -0.31 -5.08 5.83
CA GLY A 29 -0.12 -4.13 4.75
C GLY A 29 0.86 -3.10 5.28
N THR A 30 1.97 -2.86 4.60
CA THR A 30 2.88 -1.75 4.90
C THR A 30 2.09 -0.49 5.29
N THR A 31 2.58 0.29 6.26
CA THR A 31 2.07 1.61 6.71
C THR A 31 2.03 2.68 5.60
N GLU A 32 2.10 2.26 4.35
CA GLU A 32 2.05 3.08 3.16
C GLU A 32 0.63 3.60 2.96
N ASP A 33 0.53 4.92 2.75
CA ASP A 33 -0.74 5.58 2.50
C ASP A 33 -1.43 4.99 1.25
N VAL A 34 -2.75 4.81 1.32
CA VAL A 34 -3.56 4.22 0.25
C VAL A 34 -3.41 4.94 -1.10
N ARG A 35 -3.12 6.25 -1.09
CA ARG A 35 -2.87 7.08 -2.28
C ARG A 35 -1.51 6.75 -2.90
N VAL A 36 -0.53 6.38 -2.08
CA VAL A 36 0.76 5.91 -2.58
C VAL A 36 0.60 4.55 -3.25
N THR A 37 -0.06 3.60 -2.58
CA THR A 37 -0.33 2.28 -3.14
C THR A 37 -1.16 2.36 -4.42
N LEU A 38 -2.21 3.19 -4.46
CA LEU A 38 -3.00 3.40 -5.67
C LEU A 38 -2.14 3.98 -6.80
N CYS A 39 -1.27 4.96 -6.52
CA CYS A 39 -0.42 5.54 -7.56
C CYS A 39 0.54 4.51 -8.15
N LYS A 40 1.11 3.62 -7.33
CA LYS A 40 1.94 2.50 -7.78
C LYS A 40 1.16 1.51 -8.63
N ASP A 41 -0.08 1.18 -8.24
CA ASP A 41 -0.97 0.33 -9.02
C ASP A 41 -1.32 0.96 -10.39
N LEU A 42 -1.58 2.28 -10.44
CA LEU A 42 -1.82 3.00 -11.68
C LEU A 42 -0.61 2.95 -12.62
N VAL A 43 0.61 3.12 -12.08
CA VAL A 43 1.84 2.94 -12.86
C VAL A 43 1.92 1.52 -13.41
N ALA A 44 1.69 0.50 -12.58
CA ALA A 44 1.75 -0.90 -13.01
C ALA A 44 0.76 -1.23 -14.15
N VAL A 45 -0.45 -0.66 -14.11
CA VAL A 45 -1.44 -0.78 -15.20
C VAL A 45 -0.93 -0.10 -16.48
N GLN A 46 -0.24 1.02 -16.36
CA GLN A 46 0.19 1.83 -17.51
C GLN A 46 1.50 1.37 -18.14
N THR A 47 2.35 0.67 -17.39
CA THR A 47 3.66 0.20 -17.82
C THR A 47 3.70 -1.32 -18.10
N THR A 48 2.55 -1.95 -18.30
CA THR A 48 2.44 -3.40 -18.61
C THR A 48 3.48 -3.83 -19.66
N GLY A 49 4.28 -4.83 -19.31
CA GLY A 49 5.35 -5.37 -20.16
C GLY A 49 6.75 -4.77 -19.93
N ALA A 50 6.91 -3.78 -19.06
CA ALA A 50 8.22 -3.20 -18.70
C ALA A 50 8.97 -3.94 -17.57
N GLY A 51 8.35 -4.99 -17.00
CA GLY A 51 8.80 -5.64 -15.76
C GLY A 51 8.28 -4.93 -14.51
N SER A 52 8.40 -5.58 -13.35
CA SER A 52 8.02 -4.96 -12.07
C SER A 52 8.96 -3.78 -11.77
N PRO A 53 8.44 -2.57 -11.53
CA PRO A 53 9.27 -1.41 -11.23
C PRO A 53 9.99 -1.59 -9.89
N SER A 54 11.27 -1.20 -9.85
CA SER A 54 12.01 -1.01 -8.61
C SER A 54 11.92 0.45 -8.19
N TRP A 55 11.19 0.72 -7.11
CA TRP A 55 10.94 2.10 -6.65
C TRP A 55 12.21 2.72 -6.08
N THR A 56 12.64 3.84 -6.66
CA THR A 56 13.83 4.60 -6.24
C THR A 56 13.45 5.86 -5.48
N GLU A 57 12.23 6.37 -5.67
CA GLU A 57 11.69 7.50 -4.90
C GLU A 57 10.19 7.33 -4.69
N THR A 58 9.73 7.69 -3.49
CA THR A 58 8.32 7.82 -3.13
C THR A 58 8.20 9.00 -2.19
N ALA A 59 7.56 10.06 -2.66
CA ALA A 59 7.37 11.29 -1.90
C ALA A 59 5.92 11.76 -2.01
N THR A 60 5.44 12.45 -0.98
CA THR A 60 4.10 13.03 -0.97
C THR A 60 4.19 14.51 -0.62
N GLU A 61 3.49 15.34 -1.37
CA GLU A 61 3.39 16.78 -1.15
C GLU A 61 1.93 17.20 -1.05
N THR A 62 1.65 18.18 -0.20
CA THR A 62 0.33 18.78 -0.06
C THR A 62 0.34 20.22 -0.55
N ARG A 63 -0.78 20.67 -1.14
CA ARG A 63 -1.00 22.04 -1.60
C ARG A 63 -2.27 22.61 -0.98
N GLY A 64 -2.33 22.55 0.36
CA GLY A 64 -3.47 23.03 1.14
C GLY A 64 -4.81 22.54 0.58
N TYR A 65 -5.77 23.44 0.46
CA TYR A 65 -7.12 23.13 -0.04
C TYR A 65 -7.23 22.80 -1.53
N GLN A 66 -6.13 22.56 -2.24
CA GLN A 66 -6.14 22.24 -3.67
C GLN A 66 -6.01 20.74 -3.91
N TYR A 67 -4.83 20.18 -3.59
CA TYR A 67 -4.54 18.77 -3.85
C TYR A 67 -3.36 18.26 -3.04
N ALA A 68 -3.29 16.93 -2.89
CA ALA A 68 -2.08 16.21 -2.57
C ALA A 68 -1.49 15.60 -3.85
N ALA A 69 -0.17 15.47 -3.90
CA ALA A 69 0.56 14.87 -5.00
C ALA A 69 1.48 13.77 -4.49
N VAL A 70 1.29 12.55 -4.98
CA VAL A 70 2.24 11.45 -4.80
C VAL A 70 3.19 11.44 -5.98
N LYS A 71 4.49 11.58 -5.71
CA LYS A 71 5.57 11.55 -6.69
C LYS A 71 6.33 10.23 -6.57
N LEU A 72 6.46 9.53 -7.68
CA LEU A 72 7.14 8.25 -7.77
C LEU A 72 8.28 8.33 -8.78
N ARG A 73 9.40 7.69 -8.47
CA ARG A 73 10.44 7.32 -9.45
C ARG A 73 10.77 5.85 -9.33
N TRP A 74 11.12 5.23 -10.45
CA TRP A 74 11.53 3.85 -10.48
C TRP A 74 12.57 3.59 -11.55
N SER A 75 13.29 2.48 -11.38
CA SER A 75 14.05 1.83 -12.44
C SER A 75 13.32 0.55 -12.89
N ALA A 76 13.42 0.24 -14.18
CA ALA A 76 12.89 -0.98 -14.79
C ALA A 76 13.85 -1.47 -15.87
N ALA A 77 13.62 -2.68 -16.39
CA ALA A 77 14.47 -3.27 -17.43
C ALA A 77 14.56 -2.40 -18.71
N ARG A 78 13.53 -1.58 -18.97
CA ARG A 78 13.48 -0.67 -20.12
C ARG A 78 13.96 0.76 -19.81
N GLY A 79 14.49 0.99 -18.61
CA GLY A 79 14.98 2.29 -18.17
C GLY A 79 14.24 2.84 -16.95
N GLU A 80 14.54 4.08 -16.61
CA GLU A 80 13.91 4.81 -15.52
C GLU A 80 12.54 5.38 -15.91
N GLY A 81 11.69 5.61 -14.92
CA GLY A 81 10.43 6.29 -15.11
C GLY A 81 10.02 7.12 -13.89
N SER A 82 9.05 8.00 -14.10
CA SER A 82 8.44 8.81 -13.05
C SER A 82 6.95 8.97 -13.24
N ALA A 83 6.23 9.18 -12.13
CA ALA A 83 4.81 9.46 -12.16
C ALA A 83 4.44 10.45 -11.06
N VAL A 84 3.38 11.22 -11.31
CA VAL A 84 2.76 12.07 -10.30
C VAL A 84 1.26 11.83 -10.34
N CYS A 85 0.69 11.37 -9.22
CA CYS A 85 -0.75 11.22 -9.03
C CYS A 85 -1.27 12.34 -8.14
N PHE A 86 -2.33 13.01 -8.57
CA PHE A 86 -2.94 14.14 -7.85
C PHE A 86 -4.27 13.71 -7.24
N TYR A 87 -4.50 14.17 -6.01
CA TYR A 87 -5.65 13.83 -5.20
C TYR A 87 -6.31 15.11 -4.73
N ASP A 88 -7.54 15.37 -5.14
CA ASP A 88 -8.22 16.62 -4.81
C ASP A 88 -8.49 16.73 -3.31
N HIS A 89 -8.49 17.94 -2.76
CA HIS A 89 -8.85 18.16 -1.37
C HIS A 89 -10.32 17.78 -1.12
N ASN A 90 -10.57 17.02 -0.05
CA ASN A 90 -11.89 16.63 0.41
C ASN A 90 -12.26 17.44 1.66
N ALA A 91 -13.11 18.45 1.50
CA ALA A 91 -13.51 19.36 2.57
C ALA A 91 -14.41 18.71 3.67
N VAL A 92 -14.76 17.44 3.53
CA VAL A 92 -15.58 16.72 4.52
C VAL A 92 -14.74 16.20 5.70
N ASP A 93 -13.42 16.07 5.54
CA ASP A 93 -12.52 15.44 6.51
C ASP A 93 -11.61 16.43 7.28
N ASP A 94 -11.97 17.72 7.36
CA ASP A 94 -11.25 18.76 8.12
C ASP A 94 -11.47 18.65 9.66
N THR A 95 -11.30 17.44 10.20
CA THR A 95 -11.40 17.15 11.64
C THR A 95 -10.02 16.85 12.25
N ALA A 96 -9.96 16.56 13.54
CA ALA A 96 -8.72 16.31 14.30
C ALA A 96 -7.78 15.25 13.67
N MET A 97 -8.26 14.41 12.75
CA MET A 97 -7.45 13.46 11.99
C MET A 97 -6.42 14.13 11.07
N ALA A 98 -6.69 15.31 10.52
CA ALA A 98 -5.77 16.04 9.65
C ALA A 98 -4.48 16.49 10.38
N LEU A 99 -4.52 16.61 11.71
CA LEU A 99 -3.34 16.92 12.54
C LEU A 99 -2.40 15.73 12.67
N ALA A 100 -2.92 14.50 12.58
CA ALA A 100 -2.14 13.26 12.72
C ALA A 100 -1.75 12.67 11.35
N ASP A 101 -2.64 12.75 10.36
CA ASP A 101 -2.41 12.34 8.98
C ASP A 101 -2.86 13.45 8.03
N PRO A 102 -1.91 14.29 7.55
CA PRO A 102 -2.22 15.37 6.63
C PRO A 102 -2.82 14.92 5.30
N LEU A 103 -2.71 13.65 4.91
CA LEU A 103 -3.28 13.14 3.67
C LEU A 103 -4.74 12.76 3.81
N SER A 104 -5.25 12.57 5.03
CA SER A 104 -6.64 12.22 5.29
C SER A 104 -7.65 13.21 4.68
N SER A 105 -7.31 14.50 4.61
CA SER A 105 -8.13 15.54 3.99
C SER A 105 -8.19 15.51 2.46
N TYR A 106 -7.64 14.50 1.78
CA TYR A 106 -7.64 14.41 0.32
C TYR A 106 -8.37 13.17 -0.18
N ALA A 107 -8.88 13.21 -1.40
CA ALA A 107 -9.50 12.04 -2.03
C ALA A 107 -8.55 10.85 -2.07
N THR A 108 -9.08 9.64 -1.98
CA THR A 108 -8.30 8.40 -2.15
C THR A 108 -8.19 7.99 -3.63
N SER A 109 -9.07 8.51 -4.49
CA SER A 109 -9.01 8.35 -5.94
C SER A 109 -8.24 9.50 -6.60
N SER A 110 -7.33 9.17 -7.51
CA SER A 110 -6.56 10.16 -8.26
C SER A 110 -7.43 10.91 -9.27
N SER A 111 -7.39 12.25 -9.24
CA SER A 111 -8.10 13.13 -10.18
C SER A 111 -7.33 13.35 -11.48
N LYS A 112 -5.99 13.26 -11.41
CA LYS A 112 -5.07 13.48 -12.52
C LYS A 112 -3.80 12.67 -12.33
N MET A 113 -3.23 12.18 -13.44
CA MET A 113 -1.93 11.49 -13.43
C MET A 113 -1.02 12.01 -14.54
N LEU A 114 0.22 12.33 -14.16
CA LEU A 114 1.34 12.54 -15.09
C LEU A 114 2.20 11.27 -15.10
N LEU A 115 2.53 10.77 -16.29
CA LEU A 115 3.44 9.66 -16.50
C LEU A 115 4.60 10.14 -17.36
N ASN A 116 5.82 10.09 -16.82
CA ASN A 116 7.03 10.65 -17.43
C ASN A 116 6.81 12.10 -17.91
N GLY A 117 6.16 12.92 -17.07
CA GLY A 117 5.82 14.31 -17.37
C GLY A 117 4.59 14.52 -18.25
N ASN A 118 4.04 13.48 -18.88
CA ASN A 118 2.90 13.59 -19.79
C ASN A 118 1.60 13.25 -19.08
N GLN A 119 0.59 14.12 -19.20
CA GLN A 119 -0.73 13.84 -18.63
C GLN A 119 -1.42 12.71 -19.39
N ILE A 120 -1.94 11.74 -18.63
CA ILE A 120 -2.77 10.68 -19.18
C ILE A 120 -4.18 11.21 -19.41
N ALA A 121 -4.80 10.81 -20.53
CA ALA A 121 -6.19 11.16 -20.84
C ALA A 121 -7.17 10.66 -19.76
N GLN A 122 -8.20 11.46 -19.43
CA GLN A 122 -9.16 11.18 -18.36
C GLN A 122 -9.80 9.79 -18.49
N ALA A 123 -10.25 9.42 -19.70
CA ALA A 123 -10.86 8.12 -19.95
C ALA A 123 -9.90 6.95 -19.66
N ARG A 124 -8.62 7.13 -19.99
CA ARG A 124 -7.57 6.14 -19.71
C ARG A 124 -7.26 6.08 -18.22
N LEU A 125 -7.25 7.22 -17.52
CA LEU A 125 -7.09 7.26 -16.07
C LEU A 125 -8.25 6.53 -15.36
N ALA A 126 -9.50 6.80 -15.73
CA ALA A 126 -10.67 6.14 -15.15
C ALA A 126 -10.63 4.62 -15.35
N GLN A 127 -10.22 4.16 -16.54
CA GLN A 127 -10.00 2.73 -16.80
C GLN A 127 -8.89 2.15 -15.92
N ALA A 128 -7.77 2.86 -15.75
CA ALA A 128 -6.68 2.40 -14.90
C ALA A 128 -7.09 2.30 -13.42
N ILE A 129 -7.85 3.28 -12.91
CA ILE A 129 -8.42 3.25 -11.55
C ILE A 129 -9.32 2.03 -11.39
N LYS A 130 -10.22 1.77 -12.34
CA LYS A 130 -11.08 0.57 -12.32
C LYS A 130 -10.26 -0.72 -12.25
N GLN A 131 -9.19 -0.83 -13.05
CA GLN A 131 -8.34 -2.03 -13.04
C GLN A 131 -7.58 -2.18 -11.70
N ALA A 132 -7.08 -1.09 -11.13
CA ALA A 132 -6.43 -1.09 -9.82
C ALA A 132 -7.40 -1.55 -8.71
N MET A 133 -8.63 -1.03 -8.70
CA MET A 133 -9.65 -1.44 -7.74
C MET A 133 -10.03 -2.92 -7.88
N LEU A 134 -10.15 -3.43 -9.11
CA LEU A 134 -10.43 -4.86 -9.34
C LEU A 134 -9.29 -5.76 -8.85
N LYS A 135 -8.03 -5.32 -8.99
CA LYS A 135 -6.87 -6.03 -8.45
C LYS A 135 -6.92 -6.10 -6.93
N GLN A 136 -7.18 -4.97 -6.26
CA GLN A 136 -7.30 -4.91 -4.80
C GLN A 136 -8.43 -5.82 -4.30
N GLY A 137 -9.60 -5.80 -4.96
CA GLY A 137 -10.71 -6.68 -4.60
C GLY A 137 -10.40 -8.17 -4.76
N ARG A 138 -9.66 -8.57 -5.80
CA ARG A 138 -9.23 -9.97 -5.98
C ARG A 138 -8.24 -10.42 -4.91
N SER A 139 -7.25 -9.58 -4.60
CA SER A 139 -6.26 -9.88 -3.55
C SER A 139 -6.95 -10.19 -2.21
N LEU A 140 -7.94 -9.38 -1.82
CA LEU A 140 -8.68 -9.60 -0.59
C LEU A 140 -9.41 -10.97 -0.57
N VAL A 141 -10.03 -11.34 -1.69
CA VAL A 141 -10.72 -12.63 -1.81
C VAL A 141 -9.73 -13.80 -1.74
N ASP A 142 -8.57 -13.65 -2.36
CA ASP A 142 -7.51 -14.66 -2.35
C ASP A 142 -6.92 -14.83 -0.94
N ASP A 143 -6.69 -13.73 -0.21
CA ASP A 143 -6.19 -13.74 1.16
C ASP A 143 -7.17 -14.46 2.11
N VAL A 144 -8.47 -14.15 2.01
CA VAL A 144 -9.52 -14.85 2.79
C VAL A 144 -9.57 -16.33 2.44
N ARG A 145 -9.49 -16.68 1.15
CA ARG A 145 -9.47 -18.09 0.71
C ARG A 145 -8.27 -18.85 1.28
N ASN A 146 -7.11 -18.22 1.36
CA ASN A 146 -5.90 -18.82 1.88
C ASN A 146 -5.90 -18.92 3.41
N ALA A 147 -6.58 -18.02 4.12
CA ALA A 147 -6.72 -18.06 5.56
C ALA A 147 -7.72 -19.11 6.08
N VAL A 148 -8.66 -19.54 5.23
CA VAL A 148 -9.70 -20.54 5.56
C VAL A 148 -9.29 -21.97 5.13
N LYS A 149 -8.18 -22.12 4.40
CA LYS A 149 -7.56 -23.42 4.09
C LYS A 149 -6.65 -23.88 5.22
#